data_AF-A0A534X2P0-F1
#
_entry.id   AF-A0A534X2P0-F1
#
_cell.length_a   1.000
_cell.length_b   1.000
_cell.length_c   1.000
_cell.angle_alpha   90.00
_cell.angle_beta   90.00
_cell.angle_gamma   90.00
#
_symmetry.space_group_name_H-M   'P 1'
#
loop_
_entity.id
_entity.type
_entity.pdbx_description
1 polymer ?
#
loop_
_entity_poly.entity_id
_entity_poly.type
_entity_poly.pdbx_seq_one_letter_code
_entity_poly.pdbx_strand_id
1 'polypeptide(L)'
;MEHDLTAQPPHAVRTRFELAIQRMMDAWVTAGRMEVSPEDVQLAREFLEHSGWKVEDTPQGRLRLVDRYGQAEEMTRQDAVMAALRRLARK
;
A
#
# COMPACT_ATOMS: atom_id res chain seq x y z
N MET A 1 -30.71 2.51 -14.04
CA MET A 1 -29.61 3.44 -14.34
C MET A 1 -28.46 2.62 -14.86
N GLU A 2 -28.19 2.70 -16.15
CA GLU A 2 -27.06 2.01 -16.78
C GLU A 2 -25.80 2.83 -16.46
N HIS A 3 -24.82 2.21 -15.79
CA HIS A 3 -23.52 2.85 -15.57
C HIS A 3 -22.74 2.76 -16.88
N ASP A 4 -22.55 3.90 -17.54
CA ASP A 4 -21.66 3.98 -18.70
C ASP A 4 -20.21 3.78 -18.23
N LEU A 5 -19.72 2.56 -18.44
CA LEU A 5 -18.36 2.15 -18.10
C LEU A 5 -17.29 2.87 -18.95
N THR A 6 -17.69 3.56 -20.03
CA THR A 6 -16.77 4.32 -20.90
C THR A 6 -16.57 5.76 -20.44
N ALA A 7 -17.40 6.25 -19.50
CA ALA A 7 -17.29 7.60 -18.94
C ALA A 7 -16.14 7.76 -17.94
N GLN A 8 -15.60 6.67 -17.38
CA GLN A 8 -14.40 6.70 -16.54
C GLN A 8 -13.16 6.39 -17.38
N PRO A 9 -12.21 7.33 -17.52
CA PRO A 9 -10.95 7.02 -18.16
C PRO A 9 -10.23 5.91 -17.37
N PRO A 10 -9.60 4.94 -18.05
CA PRO A 10 -8.87 3.88 -17.37
C PRO A 10 -7.81 4.47 -16.43
N HIS A 11 -7.78 3.99 -15.18
CA HIS A 11 -6.77 4.45 -14.22
C HIS A 11 -5.38 4.08 -14.74
N ALA A 12 -4.56 5.09 -15.02
CA ALA A 12 -3.18 4.86 -15.41
C ALA A 12 -2.41 4.30 -14.20
N VAL A 13 -2.10 3.01 -14.24
CA VAL A 13 -1.30 2.32 -13.23
C VAL A 13 0.07 2.99 -13.14
N ARG A 14 0.43 3.50 -11.96
CA ARG A 14 1.72 4.21 -11.76
C ARG A 14 2.75 3.42 -10.98
N THR A 15 2.32 2.40 -10.25
CA THR A 15 3.20 1.62 -9.37
C THR A 15 2.91 0.13 -9.47
N ARG A 16 3.92 -0.70 -9.19
CA ARG A 16 3.75 -2.16 -9.13
C ARG A 16 2.84 -2.58 -7.97
N PHE A 17 2.78 -1.77 -6.92
CA PHE A 17 1.84 -1.93 -5.83
C PHE A 17 0.39 -1.94 -6.32
N GLU A 18 0.00 -0.99 -7.18
CA GLU A 18 -1.36 -0.93 -7.76
C GLU A 18 -1.77 -2.22 -8.49
N LEU A 19 -0.81 -2.94 -9.10
CA LEU A 19 -1.05 -4.24 -9.76
C LEU A 19 -1.14 -5.40 -8.77
N ALA A 20 -0.40 -5.35 -7.67
CA ALA A 20 -0.34 -6.43 -6.69
C ALA A 20 -1.54 -6.45 -5.73
N ILE A 21 -2.26 -5.34 -5.60
CA ILE A 21 -3.38 -5.22 -4.64
C ILE A 21 -4.45 -6.27 -4.86
N GLN A 22 -4.80 -6.56 -6.11
CA GLN A 22 -5.82 -7.57 -6.38
C GLN A 22 -5.40 -8.94 -5.82
N ARG A 23 -4.16 -9.37 -6.11
CA ARG A 23 -3.57 -10.60 -5.55
C ARG A 23 -3.55 -10.58 -4.02
N MET A 24 -3.17 -9.46 -3.41
CA MET A 24 -3.12 -9.31 -1.95
C MET A 24 -4.52 -9.45 -1.33
N MET A 25 -5.51 -8.77 -1.89
CA MET A 25 -6.89 -8.82 -1.40
C MET A 25 -7.48 -10.22 -1.55
N ASP A 26 -7.25 -10.88 -2.69
CA ASP A 26 -7.70 -12.26 -2.91
C ASP A 26 -7.08 -13.21 -1.86
N ALA A 27 -5.79 -13.06 -1.56
CA ALA A 27 -5.11 -13.83 -0.52
C ALA A 27 -5.72 -13.58 0.87
N TRP A 28 -6.01 -12.34 1.24
CA TRP A 28 -6.59 -12.00 2.55
C TRP A 28 -8.02 -12.50 2.70
N VAL A 29 -8.83 -12.35 1.65
CA VAL A 29 -10.21 -12.87 1.64
C VAL A 29 -10.19 -14.38 1.78
N THR A 30 -9.31 -15.06 1.04
CA THR A 30 -9.17 -16.53 1.11
C THR A 30 -8.68 -17.00 2.48
N ALA A 31 -7.71 -16.31 3.07
CA ALA A 31 -7.15 -16.67 4.37
C ALA A 31 -8.03 -16.26 5.57
N GLY A 32 -8.99 -15.35 5.36
CA GLY A 32 -9.79 -14.73 6.44
C GLY A 32 -8.97 -13.83 7.38
N ARG A 33 -7.71 -13.56 7.05
CA ARG A 33 -6.80 -12.72 7.83
C ARG A 33 -5.80 -12.02 6.91
N MET A 34 -5.31 -10.87 7.38
CA MET A 34 -4.28 -10.14 6.65
C MET A 34 -2.91 -10.78 6.88
N GLU A 35 -2.35 -11.39 5.85
CA GLU A 35 -0.95 -11.83 5.82
C GLU A 35 -0.20 -11.07 4.74
N VAL A 36 0.96 -10.51 5.10
CA VAL A 36 1.79 -9.75 4.16
C VAL A 36 3.10 -10.48 3.96
N SER A 37 3.40 -10.81 2.70
CA SER A 37 4.71 -11.37 2.34
C SER A 37 5.79 -10.27 2.36
N PRO A 38 7.08 -10.63 2.42
CA PRO A 38 8.16 -9.64 2.25
C PRO A 38 8.07 -8.87 0.93
N GLU A 39 7.60 -9.51 -0.15
CA GLU A 39 7.38 -8.87 -1.45
C GLU A 39 6.27 -7.80 -1.36
N ASP A 40 5.17 -8.13 -0.68
CA ASP A 40 4.04 -7.23 -0.48
C ASP A 40 4.46 -5.96 0.30
N VAL A 41 5.31 -6.13 1.30
CA VAL A 41 5.88 -5.03 2.09
C VAL A 41 6.81 -4.17 1.25
N GLN A 42 7.64 -4.77 0.40
CA GLN A 42 8.53 -4.05 -0.49
C GLN A 42 7.75 -3.20 -1.51
N LEU A 43 6.68 -3.74 -2.09
CA LEU A 43 5.81 -2.99 -3.00
C LEU A 43 5.11 -1.82 -2.30
N ALA A 44 4.62 -2.04 -1.08
CA ALA A 44 4.03 -0.96 -0.28
C ALA A 44 5.05 0.13 0.04
N ARG A 45 6.30 -0.24 0.38
CA ARG A 45 7.41 0.68 0.61
C ARG A 45 7.66 1.56 -0.62
N GLU A 46 7.83 0.95 -1.79
CA GLU A 46 8.07 1.68 -3.05
C GLU A 46 6.94 2.66 -3.36
N PHE A 47 5.68 2.26 -3.13
CA PHE A 47 4.52 3.14 -3.32
C PHE A 47 4.51 4.32 -2.33
N LEU A 48 4.82 4.08 -1.06
CA LEU A 48 4.89 5.12 -0.03
C LEU A 48 6.03 6.10 -0.34
N GLU A 49 7.18 5.60 -0.76
CA GLU A 49 8.33 6.41 -1.17
C GLU A 49 8.01 7.26 -2.41
N HIS A 50 7.38 6.66 -3.42
CA HIS A 50 6.87 7.40 -4.59
C HIS A 50 5.84 8.47 -4.21
N SER A 51 5.12 8.26 -3.11
CA SER A 51 4.13 9.18 -2.57
C SER A 51 4.70 10.30 -1.69
N GLY A 52 6.03 10.38 -1.56
CA GLY A 52 6.75 11.41 -0.81
C GLY A 52 6.97 11.10 0.68
N TRP A 53 6.86 9.83 1.07
CA TRP A 53 7.17 9.38 2.42
C TRP A 53 8.55 8.73 2.44
N LYS A 54 9.18 8.64 3.61
CA LYS A 54 10.41 7.86 3.79
C LYS A 54 10.09 6.65 4.65
N VAL A 55 10.53 5.47 4.23
CA VAL A 55 10.34 4.23 4.99
C VAL A 55 11.70 3.75 5.48
N GLU A 56 11.83 3.58 6.79
CA GLU A 56 13.05 3.13 7.45
C GLU A 56 12.78 1.82 8.19
N ASP A 57 13.72 0.87 8.09
CA ASP A 57 13.67 -0.36 8.87
C ASP A 57 14.12 -0.10 10.31
N THR A 58 13.41 -0.65 11.29
CA THR A 58 13.81 -0.57 12.70
C THR A 58 14.36 -1.90 13.22
N PRO A 59 15.21 -1.90 14.26
CA PRO A 59 15.84 -3.12 14.79
C PRO A 59 14.86 -4.20 15.28
N GLN A 60 13.60 -3.84 15.51
CA GLN A 60 12.56 -4.72 16.05
C GLN A 60 11.71 -5.38 14.95
N GLY A 61 12.12 -5.27 13.69
CA GLY A 61 11.36 -5.78 12.54
C GLY A 61 10.10 -4.95 12.24
N ARG A 62 10.04 -3.73 12.76
CA ARG A 62 9.01 -2.73 12.46
C ARG A 62 9.50 -1.78 11.36
N LEU A 63 8.57 -1.01 10.83
CA LEU A 63 8.85 0.03 9.86
C LEU A 63 8.57 1.39 10.49
N ARG A 64 9.45 2.34 10.24
CA ARG A 64 9.26 3.74 10.60
C ARG A 64 8.92 4.51 9.34
N LEU A 65 7.70 5.03 9.28
CA LEU A 65 7.23 5.88 8.20
C LEU A 65 7.42 7.34 8.60
N VAL A 66 8.19 8.08 7.82
CA VAL A 66 8.40 9.52 8.00
C VAL A 66 7.68 10.26 6.89
N ASP A 67 6.79 11.17 7.25
CA ASP A 67 6.09 12.00 6.28
C ASP A 67 6.97 13.17 5.79
N ARG A 68 6.47 13.93 4.82
CA ARG A 68 7.15 15.10 4.26
C ARG A 68 7.38 16.24 5.27
N TYR A 69 6.72 16.20 6.42
CA TYR A 69 6.84 17.17 7.50
C TYR A 69 7.80 16.70 8.60
N GLY A 70 8.44 15.53 8.41
CA GLY A 70 9.36 14.94 9.38
C GLY A 70 8.66 14.24 10.55
N GLN A 71 7.33 14.09 10.51
CA GLN A 71 6.62 13.29 11.51
C GLN A 71 6.86 11.82 11.24
N ALA A 72 7.27 11.10 12.28
CA ALA A 72 7.62 9.70 12.15
C ALA A 72 6.72 8.82 13.02
N GLU A 73 6.20 7.76 12.42
CA GLU A 73 5.38 6.76 13.10
C GLU A 73 6.01 5.37 12.91
N GLU A 74 6.21 4.65 14.01
CA GLU A 74 6.61 3.24 13.96
C GLU A 74 5.38 2.34 13.90
N MET A 75 5.39 1.40 12.97
CA MET A 75 4.26 0.50 12.74
C MET A 75 4.70 -0.88 12.29
N THR A 76 3.79 -1.84 12.34
CA THR A 76 4.06 -3.18 11.83
C THR A 76 4.14 -3.18 10.30
N ARG A 77 4.68 -4.26 9.72
CA ARG A 77 4.66 -4.47 8.26
C ARG A 77 3.24 -4.48 7.69
N GLN A 78 2.30 -5.10 8.40
CA GLN A 78 0.88 -5.15 8.00
C GLN A 78 0.28 -3.74 8.00
N ASP A 79 0.55 -2.95 9.05
CA ASP A 79 0.06 -1.58 9.16
C ASP A 79 0.63 -0.69 8.05
N ALA A 80 1.90 -0.88 7.66
CA ALA A 80 2.50 -0.15 6.55
C ALA A 80 1.83 -0.46 5.20
N VAL A 81 1.49 -1.74 4.94
CA VAL A 81 0.71 -2.12 3.76
C VAL A 81 -0.70 -1.52 3.82
N MET A 82 -1.34 -1.52 4.98
CA MET A 82 -2.64 -0.84 5.17
C MET A 82 -2.55 0.67 4.95
N ALA A 83 -1.46 1.31 5.38
CA ALA A 83 -1.23 2.74 5.15
C ALA A 83 -1.10 3.04 3.65
N ALA A 84 -0.35 2.21 2.92
CA ALA A 84 -0.23 2.29 1.47
C ALA A 84 -1.60 2.14 0.78
N LEU A 85 -2.40 1.14 1.18
CA LEU A 85 -3.76 0.93 0.65
C LEU A 85 -4.70 2.10 0.90
N ARG A 86 -4.76 2.59 2.15
CA ARG A 86 -5.59 3.74 2.52
C ARG A 86 -5.23 4.98 1.71
N ARG A 87 -3.96 5.13 1.36
CA ARG A 87 -3.49 6.24 0.55
C ARG A 87 -3.83 6.06 -0.92
N LEU A 88 -3.70 4.85 -1.46
CA LEU A 88 -4.15 4.58 -2.83
C LEU A 88 -5.65 4.80 -2.98
N ALA A 89 -6.47 4.37 -2.02
CA ALA A 89 -7.92 4.58 -2.06
C ALA A 89 -8.35 6.06 -1.99
N ARG A 90 -7.45 6.96 -1.61
CA ARG A 90 -7.67 8.42 -1.56
C ARG A 90 -7.11 9.16 -2.79
N LYS A 91 -6.43 8.46 -3.70
CA LYS A 91 -5.88 8.99 -4.95
C LYS A 91 -6.97 9.08 -6.00
#